data_AF-A0A9P0YUN9-F1
#
_entry.id   AF-A0A9P0YUN9-F1
#
_cell.length_a   1.000
_cell.length_b   1.000
_cell.length_c   1.000
_cell.angle_alpha   90.00
_cell.angle_beta   90.00
_cell.angle_gamma   90.00
#
_symmetry.space_group_name_H-M   'P 1'
#
loop_
_entity.id
_entity.type
_entity.pdbx_description
1 polymer ?
#
loop_
_entity_poly.entity_id
_entity_poly.type
_entity_poly.pdbx_seq_one_letter_code
_entity_poly.pdbx_strand_id
1 'polypeptide(L)'
;MVKETEPRIIQWKLTLHQIGLDVVRTDRTLVFYEKQENLAKLWDILAVYAWFDRDVGYCQGMSDLCSPMIILLDNEGDAFWCFQHLMRRLRGNFRCTDKSVGVETQLTNLASVTQIIDPKLHQHLETLGGGDYLFAFRMLMVLFRREFSFGDSLYLWEMMWALEYDPNLFLSYEDPDSSTEISEGSKGQPKAIYQCGKYEREYLKNAGKSKEPPLPISVFLVANVLKEKSPKLLSEARGLDDVVKILNDVTGNLDARKACTGALKLHKKYLKKIQAATKKL
;
A
#
# COMPACT_ATOMS: atom_id res chain seq x y z
N MET A 1 -4.72 -11.83 40.55
CA MET A 1 -3.43 -11.95 39.84
C MET A 1 -3.62 -12.96 38.72
N VAL A 2 -3.81 -12.49 37.48
CA VAL A 2 -3.91 -13.35 36.30
C VAL A 2 -2.53 -13.96 36.07
N LYS A 3 -2.43 -15.29 36.01
CA LYS A 3 -1.16 -15.99 35.86
C LYS A 3 -0.49 -15.57 34.54
N GLU A 4 0.71 -15.02 34.61
CA GLU A 4 1.57 -14.62 33.47
C GLU A 4 2.13 -15.83 32.68
N THR A 5 1.27 -16.78 32.30
CA THR A 5 1.70 -18.05 31.66
C THR A 5 1.02 -18.36 30.34
N GLU A 6 0.14 -17.50 29.82
CA GLU A 6 -0.35 -17.66 28.46
C GLU A 6 0.74 -17.26 27.45
N PRO A 7 1.19 -18.17 26.55
CA PRO A 7 2.19 -17.88 25.52
C PRO A 7 1.84 -16.63 24.69
N ARG A 8 0.54 -16.36 24.53
CA ARG A 8 0.01 -15.17 23.85
C ARG A 8 0.45 -13.87 24.52
N ILE A 9 0.34 -13.78 25.84
CA ILE A 9 0.71 -12.57 26.60
C ILE A 9 2.22 -12.33 26.48
N ILE A 10 3.01 -13.41 26.55
CA ILE A 10 4.47 -13.35 26.41
C ILE A 10 4.83 -12.81 25.03
N GLN A 11 4.27 -13.40 23.96
CA GLN A 11 4.58 -12.97 22.59
C GLN A 11 4.22 -11.49 22.35
N TRP A 12 3.04 -11.06 22.81
CA TRP A 12 2.63 -9.66 22.69
C TRP A 12 3.56 -8.72 23.47
N LYS A 13 3.93 -9.07 24.71
CA LYS A 13 4.89 -8.29 25.51
C LYS A 13 6.25 -8.14 24.83
N LEU A 14 6.73 -9.18 24.12
CA LEU A 14 7.96 -9.11 23.35
C LEU A 14 7.87 -8.10 22.20
N THR A 15 6.69 -7.98 21.58
CA THR A 15 6.43 -7.02 20.49
C THR A 15 6.43 -5.57 20.97
N LEU A 16 6.01 -5.30 22.22
CA LEU A 16 5.90 -3.94 22.77
C LEU A 16 7.20 -3.15 22.73
N HIS A 17 8.34 -3.83 22.90
CA HIS A 17 9.65 -3.18 22.83
C HIS A 17 9.93 -2.62 21.44
N GLN A 18 9.65 -3.41 20.39
CA GLN A 18 9.82 -2.99 19.01
C GLN A 18 8.89 -1.82 18.64
N ILE A 19 7.65 -1.84 19.15
CA ILE A 19 6.71 -0.72 18.98
C ILE A 19 7.31 0.55 19.60
N GLY A 20 7.86 0.47 20.82
CA GLY A 20 8.49 1.61 21.48
C GLY A 20 9.65 2.20 20.66
N LEU A 21 10.52 1.35 20.10
CA LEU A 21 11.63 1.80 19.24
C LEU A 21 11.12 2.53 17.99
N ASP A 22 10.01 2.07 17.41
CA ASP A 22 9.42 2.61 16.20
C ASP A 22 8.66 3.91 16.42
N VAL A 23 7.89 3.99 17.50
CA VAL A 23 7.20 5.20 17.94
C VAL A 23 8.19 6.34 18.10
N VAL A 24 9.30 6.10 18.79
CA VAL A 24 10.31 7.14 19.06
C VAL A 24 10.97 7.63 17.77
N ARG A 25 10.99 6.87 16.67
CA ARG A 25 11.56 7.28 15.37
C ARG A 25 10.53 7.78 14.35
N THR A 26 9.25 7.71 14.66
CA THR A 26 8.17 8.11 13.74
C THR A 26 8.05 9.62 13.66
N ASP A 27 8.07 10.17 12.45
CA ASP A 27 7.75 11.57 12.14
C ASP A 27 8.34 12.63 13.08
N ARG A 28 9.59 12.44 13.52
CA ARG A 28 10.28 13.30 14.50
C ARG A 28 10.35 14.78 14.12
N THR A 29 10.18 15.12 12.85
CA THR A 29 10.20 16.50 12.36
C THR A 29 8.85 17.21 12.57
N LEU A 30 7.78 16.48 12.90
CA LEU A 30 6.47 17.06 13.19
C LEU A 30 6.41 17.48 14.67
N VAL A 31 6.11 18.76 14.89
CA VAL A 31 5.92 19.37 16.23
C VAL A 31 4.92 18.60 17.08
N PHE A 32 3.96 17.92 16.45
CA PHE A 32 2.99 17.05 17.12
C PHE A 32 3.66 16.01 18.04
N TYR A 33 4.79 15.44 17.64
CA TYR A 33 5.49 14.39 18.41
C TYR A 33 6.46 14.92 19.47
N GLU A 34 6.58 16.23 19.65
CA GLU A 34 7.31 16.82 20.78
C GLU A 34 6.60 16.55 22.12
N LYS A 35 5.27 16.36 22.08
CA LYS A 35 4.47 16.02 23.26
C LYS A 35 4.52 14.52 23.53
N GLN A 36 4.96 14.15 24.74
CA GLN A 36 5.01 12.75 25.19
C GLN A 36 3.64 12.07 25.12
N GLU A 37 2.56 12.79 25.42
CA GLU A 37 1.18 12.29 25.30
C GLU A 37 0.85 11.75 23.90
N ASN A 38 1.36 12.40 22.85
CA ASN A 38 1.11 11.97 21.46
C ASN A 38 1.93 10.75 21.07
N LEU A 39 3.12 10.59 21.63
CA LEU A 39 3.91 9.36 21.50
C LEU A 39 3.24 8.20 22.24
N ALA A 40 2.71 8.46 23.44
CA ALA A 40 1.96 7.47 24.21
C ALA A 40 0.72 6.99 23.44
N LYS A 41 -0.10 7.91 22.90
CA LYS A 41 -1.24 7.57 22.03
C LYS A 41 -0.85 6.69 20.85
N LEU A 42 0.27 7.01 20.16
CA LEU A 42 0.75 6.18 19.05
C LEU A 42 1.10 4.77 19.52
N TRP A 43 1.80 4.67 20.65
CA TRP A 43 2.20 3.40 21.23
C TRP A 43 1.00 2.57 21.66
N ASP A 44 0.03 3.18 22.34
CA ASP A 44 -1.17 2.51 22.86
C ASP A 44 -2.00 1.90 21.73
N ILE A 45 -2.28 2.66 20.67
CA ILE A 45 -3.03 2.17 19.50
C ILE A 45 -2.30 0.99 18.82
N LEU A 46 -0.98 1.10 18.62
CA LEU A 46 -0.19 0.04 18.01
C LEU A 46 -0.12 -1.21 18.89
N ALA A 47 0.00 -1.04 20.21
CA ALA A 47 0.01 -2.13 21.17
C ALA A 47 -1.34 -2.86 21.20
N VAL A 48 -2.45 -2.12 21.21
CA VAL A 48 -3.81 -2.69 21.14
C VAL A 48 -4.03 -3.40 19.81
N TYR A 49 -3.60 -2.81 18.69
CA TYR A 49 -3.72 -3.45 17.37
C TYR A 49 -2.95 -4.78 17.30
N ALA A 50 -1.71 -4.82 17.81
CA ALA A 50 -0.91 -6.04 17.84
C ALA A 50 -1.55 -7.17 18.69
N TRP A 51 -2.37 -6.81 19.69
CA TRP A 51 -3.17 -7.76 20.45
C TRP A 51 -4.42 -8.21 19.70
N PHE A 52 -5.00 -7.31 18.91
CA PHE A 52 -6.26 -7.46 18.18
C PHE A 52 -6.10 -8.41 16.98
N ASP A 53 -5.25 -8.08 15.99
CA ASP A 53 -5.00 -8.94 14.83
C ASP A 53 -3.69 -9.71 15.02
N ARG A 54 -3.79 -10.90 15.61
CA ARG A 54 -2.63 -11.73 15.97
C ARG A 54 -1.91 -12.35 14.77
N ASP A 55 -2.61 -12.53 13.66
CA ASP A 55 -2.02 -13.11 12.46
C ASP A 55 -0.99 -12.15 11.85
N VAL A 56 -1.25 -10.85 12.00
CA VAL A 56 -0.36 -9.79 11.52
C VAL A 56 0.56 -9.28 12.65
N GLY A 57 0.02 -9.10 13.85
CA GLY A 57 0.71 -8.50 14.98
C GLY A 57 1.17 -7.07 14.67
N TYR A 58 2.36 -6.72 15.16
CA TYR A 58 3.04 -5.48 14.78
C TYR A 58 4.17 -5.76 13.80
N CYS A 59 4.25 -4.95 12.76
CA CYS A 59 5.32 -4.96 11.78
C CYS A 59 5.89 -3.55 11.61
N GLN A 60 7.20 -3.47 11.36
CA GLN A 60 7.85 -2.19 11.08
C GLN A 60 7.17 -1.49 9.90
N GLY A 61 6.89 -0.19 10.08
CA GLY A 61 6.17 0.65 9.12
C GLY A 61 4.70 0.88 9.49
N MET A 62 4.12 0.09 10.38
CA MET A 62 2.77 0.35 10.91
C MET A 62 2.67 1.67 11.67
N SER A 63 3.74 2.09 12.36
CA SER A 63 3.77 3.38 13.06
C SER A 63 3.62 4.56 12.08
N ASP A 64 4.15 4.45 10.87
CA ASP A 64 4.01 5.45 9.82
C ASP A 64 2.56 5.54 9.31
N LEU A 65 1.87 4.40 9.26
CA LEU A 65 0.47 4.32 8.86
C LEU A 65 -0.48 4.85 9.96
N CYS A 66 -0.14 4.62 11.22
CA CYS A 66 -0.93 5.06 12.37
C CYS A 66 -0.75 6.55 12.68
N SER A 67 0.43 7.12 12.36
CA SER A 67 0.76 8.53 12.62
C SER A 67 -0.32 9.52 12.12
N PRO A 68 -0.76 9.45 10.85
CA PRO A 68 -1.87 10.24 10.35
C PRO A 68 -3.17 10.14 11.16
N MET A 69 -3.51 8.94 11.65
CA MET A 69 -4.77 8.72 12.37
C MET A 69 -4.80 9.49 13.67
N ILE A 70 -3.70 9.46 14.43
CA ILE A 70 -3.62 10.15 15.72
C ILE A 70 -3.44 11.67 15.60
N ILE A 71 -2.92 12.14 14.46
CA ILE A 71 -2.79 13.57 14.18
C ILE A 71 -4.15 14.16 13.78
N LEU A 72 -4.96 13.40 13.02
CA LEU A 72 -6.23 13.87 12.50
C LEU A 72 -7.41 13.70 13.47
N LEU A 73 -7.33 12.70 14.36
CA LEU A 73 -8.43 12.30 15.22
C LEU A 73 -8.06 12.57 16.69
N ASP A 74 -8.83 13.45 17.34
CA ASP A 74 -8.60 13.80 18.74
C ASP A 74 -8.90 12.62 19.68
N ASN A 75 -9.91 11.83 19.34
CA ASN A 75 -10.33 10.65 20.10
C ASN A 75 -9.48 9.44 19.74
N GLU A 76 -8.84 8.84 20.74
CA GLU A 76 -7.94 7.70 20.56
C GLU A 76 -8.67 6.42 20.09
N GLY A 77 -9.92 6.23 20.52
CA GLY A 77 -10.76 5.12 20.06
C GLY A 77 -11.12 5.24 18.58
N ASP A 78 -11.47 6.45 18.12
CA ASP A 78 -11.73 6.71 16.70
C ASP A 78 -10.46 6.50 15.88
N ALA A 79 -9.31 7.00 16.37
CA ALA A 79 -8.01 6.77 15.74
C ALA A 79 -7.66 5.28 15.64
N PHE A 80 -7.91 4.50 16.69
CA PHE A 80 -7.74 3.05 16.66
C PHE A 80 -8.62 2.40 15.60
N TRP A 81 -9.91 2.72 15.54
CA TRP A 81 -10.80 2.10 14.55
C TRP A 81 -10.45 2.50 13.13
N CYS A 82 -10.10 3.76 12.87
CA CYS A 82 -9.62 4.19 11.56
C CYS A 82 -8.32 3.47 11.17
N PHE A 83 -7.36 3.35 12.08
CA PHE A 83 -6.12 2.60 11.85
C PHE A 83 -6.40 1.12 11.59
N GLN A 84 -7.26 0.49 12.38
CA GLN A 84 -7.65 -0.91 12.22
C GLN A 84 -8.29 -1.17 10.86
N HIS A 85 -9.18 -0.29 10.38
CA HIS A 85 -9.78 -0.41 9.05
C HIS A 85 -8.76 -0.20 7.92
N LEU A 86 -7.81 0.73 8.08
CA LEU A 86 -6.68 0.86 7.17
C LEU A 86 -5.87 -0.43 7.11
N MET A 87 -5.58 -1.02 8.26
CA MET A 87 -4.84 -2.27 8.34
C MET A 87 -5.60 -3.46 7.76
N ARG A 88 -6.94 -3.52 7.83
CA ARG A 88 -7.72 -4.53 7.09
C ARG A 88 -7.48 -4.45 5.58
N ARG A 89 -7.42 -3.24 5.01
CA ARG A 89 -7.11 -3.04 3.57
C ARG A 89 -5.69 -3.46 3.24
N LEU A 90 -4.75 -3.21 4.15
CA LEU A 90 -3.33 -3.51 3.96
C LEU A 90 -2.89 -4.86 4.52
N ARG A 91 -3.83 -5.67 5.03
CA ARG A 91 -3.52 -6.90 5.76
C ARG A 91 -2.65 -7.84 4.94
N GLY A 92 -2.93 -7.93 3.64
CA GLY A 92 -2.13 -8.72 2.69
C GLY A 92 -0.68 -8.25 2.57
N ASN A 93 -0.40 -6.94 2.70
CA ASN A 93 0.96 -6.40 2.66
C ASN A 93 1.79 -6.86 3.87
N PHE A 94 1.16 -7.02 5.03
CA PHE A 94 1.84 -7.32 6.30
C PHE A 94 1.80 -8.80 6.67
N ARG A 95 1.08 -9.63 5.91
CA ARG A 95 1.05 -11.07 6.16
C ARG A 95 2.31 -11.73 5.59
N CYS A 96 3.07 -12.35 6.47
CA CYS A 96 4.15 -13.26 6.10
C CYS A 96 3.63 -14.69 6.20
N THR A 97 3.66 -15.42 5.09
CA THR A 97 3.33 -16.86 5.06
C THR A 97 4.57 -17.65 4.69
N ASP A 98 4.58 -18.97 4.92
CA ASP A 98 5.67 -19.85 4.52
C ASP A 98 5.98 -19.85 3.00
N LYS A 99 5.05 -19.31 2.19
CA LYS A 99 5.09 -19.36 0.72
C LYS A 99 5.17 -17.99 0.03
N SER A 100 4.87 -16.89 0.73
CA SER A 100 4.87 -15.54 0.15
C SER A 100 4.98 -14.48 1.23
N VAL A 101 5.67 -13.39 0.90
CA VAL A 101 5.91 -12.27 1.80
C VAL A 101 5.17 -11.04 1.30
N GLY A 102 4.09 -10.65 2.00
CA GLY A 102 3.53 -9.32 1.94
C GLY A 102 3.21 -8.79 0.54
N VAL A 103 3.99 -7.80 0.08
CA VAL A 103 3.80 -7.08 -1.19
C VAL A 103 4.36 -7.79 -2.42
N GLU A 104 4.87 -9.01 -2.31
CA GLU A 104 5.50 -9.76 -3.41
C GLU A 104 4.62 -9.84 -4.67
N THR A 105 3.32 -10.15 -4.54
CA THR A 105 2.40 -10.14 -5.68
C THR A 105 2.29 -8.76 -6.34
N GLN A 106 2.30 -7.69 -5.55
CA GLN A 106 2.27 -6.32 -6.10
C GLN A 106 3.58 -5.96 -6.82
N LEU A 107 4.73 -6.48 -6.38
CA LEU A 107 6.01 -6.32 -7.05
C LEU A 107 6.05 -7.08 -8.38
N THR A 108 5.55 -8.31 -8.43
CA THR A 108 5.41 -9.07 -9.68
C THR A 108 4.48 -8.36 -10.67
N ASN A 109 3.38 -7.81 -10.17
CA ASN A 109 2.47 -6.99 -10.98
C ASN A 109 3.15 -5.72 -11.49
N LEU A 110 3.97 -5.05 -10.64
CA LEU A 110 4.76 -3.89 -11.03
C LEU A 110 5.77 -4.22 -12.14
N ALA A 111 6.47 -5.35 -12.04
CA ALA A 111 7.38 -5.83 -13.06
C ALA A 111 6.65 -6.01 -14.40
N SER A 112 5.52 -6.72 -14.37
CA SER A 112 4.66 -6.98 -15.55
C SER A 112 4.13 -5.68 -16.18
N VAL A 113 3.64 -4.75 -15.36
CA VAL A 113 3.19 -3.42 -15.81
C VAL A 113 4.33 -2.66 -16.45
N THR A 114 5.52 -2.64 -15.82
CA THR A 114 6.68 -1.92 -16.32
C THR A 114 7.17 -2.52 -17.64
N GLN A 115 7.23 -3.84 -17.77
CA GLN A 115 7.58 -4.53 -19.00
C GLN A 115 6.66 -4.14 -20.17
N ILE A 116 5.35 -4.04 -19.93
CA ILE A 116 4.37 -3.64 -20.96
C ILE A 116 4.49 -2.15 -21.29
N ILE A 117 4.66 -1.29 -20.28
CA ILE A 117 4.61 0.16 -20.43
C ILE A 117 5.92 0.77 -20.93
N ASP A 118 7.04 0.29 -20.39
CA ASP A 118 8.41 0.73 -20.65
C ASP A 118 9.40 -0.47 -20.67
N PRO A 119 9.36 -1.30 -21.74
CA PRO A 119 10.17 -2.51 -21.83
C PRO A 119 11.67 -2.26 -21.70
N LYS A 120 12.15 -1.10 -22.20
CA LYS A 120 13.57 -0.72 -22.12
C LYS A 120 14.02 -0.52 -20.68
N LEU A 121 13.19 0.15 -19.87
CA LEU A 121 13.47 0.33 -18.45
C LEU A 121 13.45 -1.01 -17.71
N HIS A 122 12.45 -1.86 -17.97
CA HIS A 122 12.36 -3.18 -17.34
C HIS A 122 13.60 -4.03 -17.63
N GLN A 123 14.01 -4.15 -18.89
CA GLN A 123 15.19 -4.91 -19.28
C GLN A 123 16.47 -4.36 -18.64
N HIS A 124 16.59 -3.03 -18.54
CA HIS A 124 17.73 -2.41 -17.85
C HIS A 124 17.76 -2.79 -16.37
N LEU A 125 16.63 -2.68 -15.66
CA LEU A 125 16.53 -3.06 -14.26
C LEU A 125 16.81 -4.56 -14.03
N GLU A 126 16.31 -5.44 -14.90
CA GLU A 126 16.66 -6.88 -14.86
C GLU A 126 18.16 -7.10 -15.02
N THR A 127 18.82 -6.41 -15.95
CA THR A 127 20.27 -6.52 -16.18
C THR A 127 21.07 -6.06 -14.96
N LEU A 128 20.54 -5.11 -14.18
CA LEU A 128 21.14 -4.66 -12.93
C LEU A 128 20.84 -5.60 -11.74
N GLY A 129 20.10 -6.68 -11.93
CA GLY A 129 19.68 -7.60 -10.87
C GLY A 129 18.45 -7.14 -10.08
N GLY A 130 17.72 -6.12 -10.56
CA GLY A 130 16.53 -5.55 -9.93
C GLY A 130 15.20 -5.96 -10.59
N GLY A 131 15.15 -7.13 -11.20
CA GLY A 131 13.96 -7.63 -11.90
C GLY A 131 12.77 -7.97 -10.98
N ASP A 132 13.03 -8.16 -9.69
CA ASP A 132 12.03 -8.41 -8.64
C ASP A 132 11.48 -7.11 -8.00
N TYR A 133 12.04 -5.95 -8.36
CA TYR A 133 11.61 -4.64 -7.91
C TYR A 133 11.64 -4.43 -6.39
N LEU A 134 12.48 -5.15 -5.64
CA LEU A 134 12.54 -5.03 -4.17
C LEU A 134 12.82 -3.60 -3.66
N PHE A 135 13.47 -2.75 -4.45
CA PHE A 135 13.65 -1.33 -4.13
C PHE A 135 12.32 -0.55 -3.97
N ALA A 136 11.22 -1.06 -4.53
CA ALA A 136 9.88 -0.48 -4.42
C ALA A 136 9.07 -1.03 -3.23
N PHE A 137 9.61 -2.00 -2.49
CA PHE A 137 8.92 -2.67 -1.37
C PHE A 137 8.30 -1.66 -0.41
N ARG A 138 9.09 -0.70 0.07
CA ARG A 138 8.64 0.31 1.04
C ARG A 138 7.48 1.16 0.52
N MET A 139 7.52 1.55 -0.76
CA MET A 139 6.48 2.40 -1.37
C MET A 139 5.11 1.72 -1.33
N LEU A 140 5.07 0.41 -1.60
CA LEU A 140 3.84 -0.38 -1.55
C LEU A 140 3.44 -0.71 -0.12
N MET A 141 4.43 -1.08 0.71
CA MET A 141 4.23 -1.54 2.08
C MET A 141 3.51 -0.53 2.96
N VAL A 142 3.94 0.74 2.91
CA VAL A 142 3.41 1.83 3.74
C VAL A 142 2.71 2.92 2.91
N LEU A 143 2.13 2.55 1.75
CA LEU A 143 1.36 3.45 0.89
C LEU A 143 2.04 4.81 0.64
N PHE A 144 3.31 4.75 0.25
CA PHE A 144 4.16 5.91 -0.05
C PHE A 144 4.34 6.91 1.10
N ARG A 145 4.03 6.54 2.35
CA ARG A 145 4.12 7.46 3.48
C ARG A 145 5.51 8.07 3.65
N ARG A 146 6.58 7.39 3.24
CA ARG A 146 7.94 7.93 3.33
C ARG A 146 8.30 8.82 2.14
N GLU A 147 7.58 8.70 1.04
CA GLU A 147 7.91 9.27 -0.27
C GLU A 147 7.21 10.62 -0.51
N PHE A 148 6.14 10.90 0.22
CA PHE A 148 5.40 12.15 0.18
C PHE A 148 5.56 12.95 1.48
N SER A 149 5.34 14.27 1.40
CA SER A 149 5.13 15.10 2.59
C SER A 149 3.92 14.58 3.39
N PHE A 150 3.78 14.98 4.65
CA PHE A 150 2.63 14.56 5.46
C PHE A 150 1.30 14.93 4.79
N GLY A 151 1.15 16.19 4.35
CA GLY A 151 -0.05 16.67 3.67
C GLY A 151 -0.31 15.98 2.32
N ASP A 152 0.73 15.77 1.52
CA ASP A 152 0.59 15.04 0.25
C ASP A 152 0.24 13.56 0.47
N SER A 153 0.73 12.94 1.55
CA SER A 153 0.37 11.57 1.91
C SER A 153 -1.12 11.44 2.19
N LEU A 154 -1.69 12.38 2.96
CA LEU A 154 -3.13 12.42 3.24
C LEU A 154 -3.94 12.57 1.96
N TYR A 155 -3.58 13.55 1.13
CA TYR A 155 -4.25 13.78 -0.15
C TYR A 155 -4.16 12.55 -1.07
N LEU A 156 -3.00 11.90 -1.13
CA LEU A 156 -2.80 10.67 -1.90
C LEU A 156 -3.75 9.56 -1.42
N TRP A 157 -3.84 9.35 -0.11
CA TRP A 157 -4.68 8.30 0.47
C TRP A 157 -6.16 8.53 0.23
N GLU A 158 -6.65 9.76 0.43
CA GLU A 158 -8.03 10.15 0.09
C GLU A 158 -8.35 9.85 -1.39
N MET A 159 -7.43 10.21 -2.29
CA MET A 159 -7.58 9.93 -3.72
C MET A 159 -7.57 8.44 -4.03
N MET A 160 -6.65 7.67 -3.44
CA MET A 160 -6.59 6.22 -3.64
C MET A 160 -7.87 5.54 -3.17
N TRP A 161 -8.34 5.86 -1.96
CA TRP A 161 -9.56 5.28 -1.41
C TRP A 161 -10.81 5.66 -2.20
N ALA A 162 -10.90 6.90 -2.70
CA ALA A 162 -12.01 7.33 -3.55
C ALA A 162 -11.97 6.67 -4.95
N LEU A 163 -10.78 6.42 -5.50
CA LEU A 163 -10.62 5.76 -6.79
C LEU A 163 -11.01 4.28 -6.73
N GLU A 164 -10.58 3.59 -5.69
CA GLU A 164 -10.80 2.16 -5.42
C GLU A 164 -12.06 1.90 -4.58
N TYR A 165 -12.96 2.88 -4.46
CA TYR A 165 -14.18 2.71 -3.67
C TYR A 165 -15.08 1.65 -4.30
N ASP A 166 -15.44 0.63 -3.52
CA ASP A 166 -16.45 -0.36 -3.84
C ASP A 166 -17.54 -0.31 -2.75
N PRO A 167 -18.82 -0.05 -3.10
CA PRO A 167 -19.92 -0.04 -2.14
C PRO A 167 -20.11 -1.39 -1.43
N ASN A 168 -19.73 -2.51 -2.04
CA ASN A 168 -19.84 -3.84 -1.42
C ASN A 168 -18.66 -4.16 -0.49
N LEU A 169 -17.60 -3.34 -0.50
CA LEU A 169 -16.48 -3.47 0.42
C LEU A 169 -16.93 -3.35 1.88
N PHE A 170 -18.05 -2.65 2.13
CA PHE A 170 -18.64 -2.58 3.47
C PHE A 170 -19.29 -3.89 3.92
N LEU A 171 -19.83 -4.69 2.99
CA LEU A 171 -20.43 -5.99 3.34
C LEU A 171 -19.37 -7.00 3.76
N SER A 172 -18.14 -6.91 3.24
CA SER A 172 -17.01 -7.70 3.74
C SER A 172 -16.44 -7.18 5.06
N TYR A 173 -16.92 -6.04 5.58
CA TYR A 173 -16.52 -5.52 6.89
C TYR A 173 -17.28 -6.14 8.06
N GLU A 174 -18.49 -6.67 7.85
CA GLU A 174 -19.31 -7.30 8.89
C GLU A 174 -18.94 -8.76 9.21
N ASP A 175 -18.20 -9.45 8.32
CA ASP A 175 -17.78 -10.83 8.53
C ASP A 175 -16.26 -10.94 8.79
N PRO A 176 -15.82 -11.21 10.04
CA PRO A 176 -14.41 -11.33 10.39
C PRO A 176 -13.75 -12.61 9.83
N ASP A 177 -14.52 -13.63 9.44
CA ASP A 177 -13.99 -14.92 8.96
C ASP A 177 -13.87 -15.01 7.43
N SER A 178 -14.44 -14.08 6.66
CA SER A 178 -14.44 -14.11 5.19
C SER A 178 -13.11 -13.67 4.54
N SER A 179 -11.98 -13.80 5.24
CA SER A 179 -10.65 -13.39 4.73
C SER A 179 -10.08 -14.29 3.63
N THR A 180 -10.93 -15.09 2.98
CA THR A 180 -10.56 -15.93 1.85
C THR A 180 -11.75 -15.98 0.90
N GLU A 181 -11.46 -15.75 -0.38
CA GLU A 181 -12.39 -15.79 -1.52
C GLU A 181 -13.23 -14.52 -1.70
N ILE A 182 -12.82 -13.71 -2.69
CA ILE A 182 -13.76 -12.92 -3.49
C ILE A 182 -14.81 -13.91 -3.96
N SER A 183 -15.99 -13.88 -3.35
CA SER A 183 -17.09 -14.73 -3.78
C SER A 183 -17.41 -14.39 -5.24
N GLU A 184 -17.14 -15.36 -6.13
CA GLU A 184 -17.70 -15.41 -7.47
C GLU A 184 -19.23 -15.44 -7.35
N GLY A 185 -19.87 -14.29 -7.16
CA GLY A 185 -21.22 -14.31 -6.62
C GLY A 185 -21.95 -12.99 -6.58
N SER A 186 -21.78 -12.13 -7.58
CA SER A 186 -22.76 -11.06 -7.84
C SER A 186 -22.95 -10.89 -9.34
N LYS A 187 -23.64 -11.87 -9.94
CA LYS A 187 -24.29 -11.69 -11.23
C LYS A 187 -25.27 -10.53 -11.14
N GLY A 188 -24.90 -9.40 -11.73
CA GLY A 188 -25.81 -8.39 -12.26
C GLY A 188 -26.57 -7.55 -11.23
N GLN A 189 -26.01 -6.40 -10.85
CA GLN A 189 -26.82 -5.21 -10.62
C GLN A 189 -26.23 -3.99 -11.34
N PRO A 190 -26.85 -3.52 -12.45
CA PRO A 190 -26.41 -2.34 -13.19
C PRO A 190 -26.32 -1.05 -12.36
N LYS A 191 -26.98 -1.01 -11.19
CA LYS A 191 -27.00 0.14 -10.28
C LYS A 191 -25.73 0.27 -9.42
N ALA A 192 -25.00 -0.82 -9.16
CA ALA A 192 -23.79 -0.80 -8.33
C ALA A 192 -22.59 -0.09 -9.01
N ILE A 193 -22.48 -0.20 -10.34
CA ILE A 193 -21.37 0.39 -11.13
C ILE A 193 -21.28 1.91 -10.99
N TYR A 194 -22.42 2.60 -10.79
CA TYR A 194 -22.46 4.06 -10.63
C TYR A 194 -22.05 4.54 -9.24
N GLN A 195 -22.00 3.63 -8.26
CA GLN A 195 -21.54 3.92 -6.91
C GLN A 195 -20.05 3.63 -6.72
N CYS A 196 -19.47 2.74 -7.54
CA CYS A 196 -18.02 2.48 -7.54
C CYS A 196 -17.20 3.73 -7.93
N GLY A 197 -16.02 3.82 -7.33
CA GLY A 197 -14.98 4.81 -7.63
C GLY A 197 -14.58 4.79 -9.10
N LYS A 198 -14.00 5.90 -9.58
CA LYS A 198 -13.71 6.08 -11.01
C LYS A 198 -12.77 5.00 -11.56
N TYR A 199 -11.78 4.59 -10.79
CA TYR A 199 -10.82 3.56 -11.20
C TYR A 199 -11.52 2.21 -11.29
N GLU A 200 -12.24 1.82 -10.23
CA GLU A 200 -13.01 0.59 -10.16
C GLU A 200 -14.04 0.49 -11.30
N ARG A 201 -14.79 1.57 -11.53
CA ARG A 201 -15.76 1.66 -12.63
C ARG A 201 -15.13 1.49 -14.01
N GLU A 202 -13.97 2.11 -14.24
CA GLU A 202 -13.26 2.00 -15.52
C GLU A 202 -12.73 0.59 -15.72
N TYR A 203 -12.27 -0.08 -14.67
CA TYR A 203 -11.93 -1.49 -14.70
C TYR A 203 -13.15 -2.36 -15.02
N LEU A 204 -14.25 -2.26 -14.27
CA LEU A 204 -15.46 -3.08 -14.48
C LEU A 204 -16.00 -2.98 -15.92
N LYS A 205 -15.90 -1.80 -16.54
CA LYS A 205 -16.27 -1.60 -17.96
C LYS A 205 -15.36 -2.34 -18.93
N ASN A 206 -14.09 -2.50 -18.60
CA ASN A 206 -13.08 -3.18 -19.42
C ASN A 206 -12.90 -4.67 -19.04
N ALA A 207 -13.35 -5.09 -17.86
CA ALA A 207 -13.16 -6.41 -17.25
C ALA A 207 -13.99 -7.52 -17.90
N GLY A 208 -14.95 -7.22 -18.77
CA GLY A 208 -15.72 -8.23 -19.53
C GLY A 208 -14.91 -9.14 -20.46
N LYS A 209 -13.56 -9.14 -20.38
CA LYS A 209 -12.62 -9.91 -21.21
C LYS A 209 -11.50 -10.61 -20.44
N SER A 210 -11.31 -10.38 -19.14
CA SER A 210 -10.29 -11.06 -18.32
C SER A 210 -10.88 -11.44 -16.96
N LYS A 211 -10.56 -12.66 -16.48
CA LYS A 211 -11.02 -13.19 -15.18
C LYS A 211 -10.16 -12.74 -13.99
N GLU A 212 -9.07 -12.02 -14.23
CA GLU A 212 -8.14 -11.61 -13.16
C GLU A 212 -8.59 -10.31 -12.48
N PRO A 213 -8.49 -10.22 -11.13
CA PRO A 213 -8.88 -9.03 -10.36
C PRO A 213 -8.07 -7.80 -10.79
N PRO A 214 -8.62 -6.58 -10.59
CA PRO A 214 -7.93 -5.35 -10.95
C PRO A 214 -6.61 -5.22 -10.19
N LEU A 215 -5.56 -4.79 -10.89
CA LEU A 215 -4.32 -4.41 -10.23
C LEU A 215 -4.58 -3.16 -9.37
N PRO A 216 -4.06 -3.08 -8.13
CA PRO A 216 -4.22 -1.91 -7.27
C PRO A 216 -3.65 -0.63 -7.89
N ILE A 217 -4.25 0.54 -7.60
CA ILE A 217 -3.72 1.82 -8.09
C ILE A 217 -2.31 2.11 -7.55
N SER A 218 -1.96 1.56 -6.38
CA SER A 218 -0.62 1.64 -5.79
C SER A 218 0.47 1.14 -6.74
N VAL A 219 0.21 0.05 -7.50
CA VAL A 219 1.14 -0.49 -8.50
C VAL A 219 1.39 0.53 -9.61
N PHE A 220 0.33 1.19 -10.09
CA PHE A 220 0.44 2.22 -11.13
C PHE A 220 1.08 3.52 -10.63
N LEU A 221 0.93 3.84 -9.34
CA LEU A 221 1.65 4.95 -8.71
C LEU A 221 3.16 4.67 -8.72
N VAL A 222 3.60 3.47 -8.33
CA VAL A 222 5.03 3.13 -8.37
C VAL A 222 5.53 3.14 -9.81
N ALA A 223 4.80 2.52 -10.73
CA ALA A 223 5.15 2.50 -12.14
C ALA A 223 5.24 3.92 -12.73
N ASN A 224 4.41 4.87 -12.27
CA ASN A 224 4.52 6.27 -12.68
C ASN A 224 5.81 6.92 -12.16
N VAL A 225 6.16 6.71 -10.89
CA VAL A 225 7.43 7.21 -10.32
C VAL A 225 8.63 6.68 -11.11
N LEU A 226 8.64 5.37 -11.40
CA LEU A 226 9.69 4.76 -12.23
C LEU A 226 9.71 5.34 -13.64
N LYS A 227 8.53 5.57 -14.24
CA LYS A 227 8.44 6.14 -15.58
C LYS A 227 8.99 7.56 -15.65
N GLU A 228 8.73 8.39 -14.65
CA GLU A 228 9.26 9.76 -14.56
C GLU A 228 10.77 9.78 -14.40
N LYS A 229 11.34 8.79 -13.68
CA LYS A 229 12.80 8.64 -13.51
C LYS A 229 13.48 7.79 -14.57
N SER A 230 12.71 7.19 -15.49
CA SER A 230 13.21 6.31 -16.55
C SER A 230 14.44 6.88 -17.29
N PRO A 231 14.47 8.15 -17.73
CA PRO A 231 15.66 8.71 -18.39
C PRO A 231 16.92 8.65 -17.52
N LYS A 232 16.81 9.06 -16.24
CA LYS A 232 17.92 9.09 -15.28
C LYS A 232 18.38 7.68 -14.92
N LEU A 233 17.43 6.76 -14.70
CA LEU A 233 17.71 5.35 -14.40
C LEU A 233 18.47 4.67 -15.54
N LEU A 234 18.07 4.92 -16.79
CA LEU A 234 18.75 4.37 -17.97
C LEU A 234 20.14 4.96 -18.18
N SER A 235 20.32 6.27 -17.95
CA SER A 235 21.60 6.93 -18.19
C SER A 235 22.62 6.72 -17.07
N GLU A 236 22.19 6.74 -15.82
CA GLU A 236 23.08 6.83 -14.65
C GLU A 236 23.19 5.53 -13.86
N ALA A 237 22.14 4.69 -13.79
CA ALA A 237 22.19 3.49 -12.95
C ALA A 237 23.09 2.42 -13.57
N ARG A 238 24.06 1.93 -12.77
CA ARG A 238 24.97 0.84 -13.12
C ARG A 238 24.88 -0.33 -12.13
N GLY A 239 24.15 -0.17 -11.03
CA GLY A 239 23.76 -1.24 -10.11
C GLY A 239 22.51 -0.88 -9.31
N LEU A 240 22.07 -1.79 -8.46
CA LEU A 240 20.90 -1.60 -7.59
C LEU A 240 21.06 -0.42 -6.62
N ASP A 241 22.27 -0.18 -6.12
CA ASP A 241 22.54 0.94 -5.21
C ASP A 241 22.26 2.29 -5.88
N ASP A 242 22.59 2.43 -7.17
CA ASP A 242 22.28 3.63 -7.94
C ASP A 242 20.77 3.79 -8.14
N VAL A 243 20.05 2.68 -8.41
CA VAL A 243 18.59 2.70 -8.53
C VAL A 243 17.97 3.20 -7.23
N VAL A 244 18.36 2.62 -6.10
CA VAL A 244 17.88 3.03 -4.77
C VAL A 244 18.22 4.49 -4.48
N LYS A 245 19.44 4.93 -4.82
CA LYS A 245 19.86 6.33 -4.64
C LYS A 245 19.01 7.30 -5.49
N ILE A 246 18.82 7.00 -6.77
CA ILE A 246 18.01 7.82 -7.69
C ILE A 246 16.55 7.91 -7.21
N LEU A 247 16.01 6.81 -6.69
CA LEU A 247 14.65 6.79 -6.14
C LEU A 247 14.57 7.48 -4.77
N ASN A 248 15.63 7.41 -3.96
CA ASN A 248 15.67 8.10 -2.68
C ASN A 248 15.72 9.62 -2.82
N ASP A 249 16.30 10.17 -3.90
CA ASP A 249 16.25 11.61 -4.22
C ASP A 249 14.80 12.14 -4.35
N VAL A 250 13.83 11.25 -4.52
CA VAL A 250 12.40 11.56 -4.68
C VAL A 250 11.65 11.60 -3.35
N THR A 251 12.24 11.03 -2.31
CA THR A 251 11.64 10.87 -0.97
C THR A 251 11.27 12.23 -0.37
N GLY A 252 9.99 12.42 -0.08
CA GLY A 252 9.44 13.62 0.56
C GLY A 252 9.07 14.76 -0.40
N ASN A 253 9.34 14.63 -1.70
CA ASN A 253 9.20 15.72 -2.69
C ASN A 253 8.24 15.40 -3.84
N LEU A 254 7.50 14.28 -3.76
CA LEU A 254 6.49 13.96 -4.77
C LEU A 254 5.23 14.80 -4.59
N ASP A 255 4.64 15.20 -5.72
CA ASP A 255 3.36 15.90 -5.79
C ASP A 255 2.25 14.85 -5.97
N ALA A 256 1.38 14.71 -4.98
CA ALA A 256 0.38 13.64 -4.96
C ALA A 256 -0.60 13.75 -6.13
N ARG A 257 -1.01 14.97 -6.49
CA ARG A 257 -1.95 15.19 -7.61
C ARG A 257 -1.33 14.78 -8.94
N LYS A 258 -0.08 15.16 -9.19
CA LYS A 258 0.64 14.76 -10.41
C LYS A 258 0.84 13.25 -10.45
N ALA A 259 1.25 12.64 -9.34
CA ALA A 259 1.44 11.19 -9.23
C ALA A 259 0.14 10.43 -9.53
N CYS A 260 -0.99 10.78 -8.92
CA CYS A 260 -2.29 10.16 -9.20
C CYS A 260 -2.72 10.34 -10.67
N THR A 261 -2.55 11.53 -11.22
CA THR A 261 -2.91 11.81 -12.61
C THR A 261 -2.05 10.99 -13.58
N GLY A 262 -0.75 10.88 -13.31
CA GLY A 262 0.19 10.05 -14.04
C GLY A 262 -0.19 8.57 -13.98
N ALA A 263 -0.45 8.05 -12.77
CA ALA A 263 -0.87 6.67 -12.55
C ALA A 263 -2.15 6.32 -13.33
N LEU A 264 -3.17 7.18 -13.30
CA LEU A 264 -4.40 6.97 -14.07
C LEU A 264 -4.18 6.95 -15.59
N LYS A 265 -3.30 7.82 -16.10
CA LYS A 265 -2.91 7.80 -17.53
C LYS A 265 -2.17 6.52 -17.87
N LEU A 266 -1.29 6.06 -16.98
CA LEU A 266 -0.51 4.84 -17.16
C LEU A 266 -1.39 3.60 -17.17
N HIS A 267 -2.35 3.51 -16.26
CA HIS A 267 -3.34 2.44 -16.20
C HIS A 267 -4.13 2.35 -17.52
N LYS A 268 -4.66 3.47 -18.03
CA LYS A 268 -5.35 3.49 -19.33
C LYS A 268 -4.45 3.02 -20.48
N LYS A 269 -3.17 3.42 -20.46
CA LYS A 269 -2.19 3.00 -21.47
C LYS A 269 -1.93 1.49 -21.39
N TYR A 270 -1.83 0.95 -20.18
CA TYR A 270 -1.62 -0.46 -19.90
C TYR A 270 -2.78 -1.30 -20.44
N LEU A 271 -4.03 -0.94 -20.08
CA LEU A 271 -5.23 -1.63 -20.56
C LEU A 271 -5.31 -1.66 -22.10
N LYS A 272 -5.02 -0.53 -22.76
CA LYS A 272 -4.99 -0.47 -24.24
C LYS A 272 -3.97 -1.41 -24.85
N LYS A 273 -2.77 -1.51 -24.25
CA LYS A 273 -1.71 -2.41 -24.74
C LYS A 273 -2.07 -3.88 -24.57
N ILE A 274 -2.64 -4.25 -23.42
CA ILE A 274 -3.11 -5.62 -23.19
C ILE A 274 -4.20 -5.99 -24.19
N GLN A 275 -5.21 -5.13 -24.37
CA GLN A 275 -6.28 -5.37 -25.34
C GLN A 275 -5.75 -5.51 -26.78
N ALA A 276 -4.70 -4.77 -27.14
CA ALA A 276 -4.06 -4.90 -28.46
C ALA A 276 -3.27 -6.21 -28.60
N ALA A 277 -2.67 -6.71 -27.51
CA ALA A 277 -1.98 -8.01 -27.49
C ALA A 277 -2.98 -9.17 -27.60
N THR A 278 -4.10 -9.12 -26.87
CA THR A 278 -5.14 -10.16 -26.91
C THR A 278 -5.84 -10.25 -28.28
N LYS A 279 -5.93 -9.15 -29.04
CA LYS A 279 -6.51 -9.15 -30.40
C LYS A 279 -5.58 -9.68 -31.50
N LYS A 280 -4.30 -9.89 -31.20
CA LYS A 280 -3.30 -10.41 -32.15
C LYS A 280 -3.11 -11.93 -32.05
N LEU A 281 -3.72 -12.56 -31.05
CA LEU A 281 -3.86 -13.99 -30.87
C LEU A 281 -5.21 -14.44 -31.44
#